data_AF-A0A1B6K4J1-F1
#
_entry.id   AF-A0A1B6K4J1-F1
#
_cell.length_a   1.000
_cell.length_b   1.000
_cell.length_c   1.000
_cell.angle_alpha   90.00
_cell.angle_beta   90.00
_cell.angle_gamma   90.00
#
_symmetry.space_group_name_H-M   'P 1'
#
loop_
_entity.id
_entity.type
_entity.pdbx_description
1 polymer ?
#
loop_
_entity_poly.entity_id
_entity_poly.type
_entity_poly.pdbx_seq_one_letter_code
_entity_poly.pdbx_strand_id
1 'polypeptide(L)'
;KNAASVGQRAEIKVDVDGSGPLKPFPVTCEYYADGRIVTMLHHRNEEETPVDGFQEPGSFLQNIVYDADADQIEALINRSSKCWQQLSYRCRNSRLFNSPSQSDQQFQPFSWWVSRHNQKMDYWGASIPGSRKCYCGIMGE
;
A
#
# COMPACT_ATOMS: atom_id res chain seq x y z
N LYS A 1 15.05 -22.78 -20.32
CA LYS A 1 15.98 -22.29 -19.26
C LYS A 1 16.09 -20.79 -19.44
N ASN A 2 15.24 -20.02 -18.77
CA ASN A 2 15.31 -18.55 -18.83
C ASN A 2 16.30 -18.10 -17.76
N ALA A 3 17.56 -17.98 -18.17
CA ALA A 3 18.60 -17.38 -17.35
C ALA A 3 18.45 -15.86 -17.45
N ALA A 4 17.51 -15.29 -16.70
CA ALA A 4 17.49 -13.86 -16.47
C ALA A 4 18.70 -13.51 -15.60
N SER A 5 19.49 -12.52 -16.03
CA SER A 5 20.69 -12.08 -15.32
C SER A 5 20.30 -11.39 -14.00
N VAL A 6 21.10 -11.60 -12.95
CA VAL A 6 20.94 -10.96 -11.64
C VAL A 6 20.79 -9.44 -11.78
N GLY A 7 19.75 -8.85 -11.17
CA GLY A 7 19.46 -7.41 -11.26
C GLY A 7 18.63 -7.00 -12.48
N GLN A 8 18.17 -7.96 -13.30
CA GLN A 8 17.27 -7.68 -14.42
C GLN A 8 15.85 -7.39 -13.91
N ARG A 9 15.25 -6.34 -14.49
CA ARG A 9 13.82 -6.03 -14.39
C ARG A 9 13.13 -6.49 -15.68
N ALA A 10 11.94 -7.05 -15.55
CA ALA A 10 11.12 -7.44 -16.69
C ALA A 10 9.67 -7.00 -16.50
N GLU A 11 9.15 -6.23 -17.45
CA GLU A 11 7.73 -5.92 -17.57
C GLU A 11 7.04 -7.05 -18.31
N ILE A 12 6.15 -7.77 -17.62
CA ILE A 12 5.46 -8.95 -18.17
C ILE A 12 4.00 -8.98 -17.73
N LYS A 13 3.17 -9.72 -18.45
CA LYS A 13 1.84 -10.10 -17.95
C LYS A 13 1.94 -11.44 -17.24
N VAL A 14 1.50 -11.49 -15.99
CA VAL A 14 1.43 -12.73 -15.22
C VAL A 14 0.01 -13.26 -15.18
N ASP A 15 -0.09 -14.57 -15.28
CA ASP A 15 -1.31 -15.34 -15.08
C ASP A 15 -1.14 -16.13 -13.77
N VAL A 16 -1.85 -15.71 -12.74
CA VAL A 16 -1.67 -16.22 -11.38
C VAL A 16 -2.52 -17.44 -11.10
N ASP A 17 -3.54 -17.76 -11.89
CA ASP A 17 -4.38 -18.94 -11.71
C ASP A 17 -4.26 -19.96 -12.86
N GLY A 18 -3.57 -19.58 -13.95
CA GLY A 18 -3.28 -20.47 -15.07
C GLY A 18 -4.53 -20.72 -15.90
N SER A 19 -5.03 -21.96 -15.92
CA SER A 19 -6.28 -22.28 -16.63
C SER A 19 -7.55 -21.80 -15.89
N GLY A 20 -7.41 -20.92 -14.90
CA GLY A 20 -8.52 -20.39 -14.12
C GLY A 20 -9.26 -19.24 -14.83
N PRO A 21 -10.25 -18.63 -14.16
CA PRO A 21 -11.06 -17.57 -14.75
C PRO A 21 -10.36 -16.19 -14.82
N LEU A 22 -9.27 -15.97 -14.10
CA LEU A 22 -8.62 -14.66 -14.06
C LEU A 22 -7.83 -14.40 -15.35
N LYS A 23 -7.88 -13.15 -15.81
CA LYS A 23 -7.09 -12.75 -16.98
C LYS A 23 -5.65 -12.44 -16.56
N PRO A 24 -4.67 -12.56 -17.46
CA PRO A 24 -3.32 -12.08 -17.18
C PRO A 24 -3.27 -10.54 -17.02
N PHE A 25 -2.45 -10.04 -16.10
CA PHE A 25 -2.32 -8.60 -15.79
C PHE A 25 -0.83 -8.17 -15.71
N PRO A 26 -0.52 -6.90 -16.03
CA PRO A 26 0.86 -6.40 -16.09
C PRO A 26 1.50 -6.26 -14.71
N VAL A 27 2.77 -6.66 -14.61
CA VAL A 27 3.62 -6.51 -13.42
C VAL A 27 5.07 -6.27 -13.85
N THR A 28 5.88 -5.77 -12.92
CA THR A 28 7.34 -5.74 -13.04
C THR A 28 7.94 -6.82 -12.15
N CYS A 29 8.70 -7.75 -12.74
CA CYS A 29 9.46 -8.75 -11.99
C CYS A 29 10.91 -8.32 -11.82
N GLU A 30 11.41 -8.36 -10.59
CA GLU A 30 12.80 -8.16 -10.23
C GLU A 30 13.46 -9.46 -9.78
N TYR A 31 14.56 -9.83 -10.41
CA TYR A 31 15.30 -11.05 -10.13
C TYR A 31 16.56 -10.76 -9.31
N TYR A 32 16.64 -11.33 -8.11
CA TYR A 32 17.76 -11.15 -7.18
C TYR A 32 18.75 -12.34 -7.24
N ALA A 33 20.01 -12.09 -6.88
CA ALA A 33 21.10 -13.06 -6.94
C ALA A 33 20.88 -14.31 -6.06
N ASP A 34 20.16 -14.12 -4.97
CA ASP A 34 19.81 -15.15 -3.99
C ASP A 34 18.59 -15.99 -4.42
N GLY A 35 18.12 -15.82 -5.66
CA GLY A 35 16.98 -16.53 -6.21
C GLY A 35 15.61 -15.95 -5.82
N ARG A 36 15.57 -14.87 -5.02
CA ARG A 36 14.31 -14.17 -4.76
C ARG A 36 13.81 -13.47 -6.03
N ILE A 37 12.49 -13.50 -6.20
CA ILE A 37 11.79 -12.77 -7.25
C ILE A 37 10.78 -11.85 -6.55
N VAL A 38 10.85 -10.56 -6.84
CA VAL A 38 9.85 -9.58 -6.38
C VAL A 38 8.94 -9.25 -7.54
N THR A 39 7.64 -9.47 -7.36
CA THR A 39 6.61 -9.09 -8.32
C THR A 39 5.97 -7.79 -7.86
N MET A 40 6.20 -6.72 -8.60
CA MET A 40 5.67 -5.39 -8.33
C MET A 40 4.43 -5.15 -9.20
N LEU A 41 3.29 -4.92 -8.54
CA LEU A 41 2.06 -4.47 -9.17
C LEU A 41 1.99 -2.94 -9.06
N HIS A 42 1.87 -2.29 -10.21
CA HIS A 42 1.85 -0.84 -10.32
C HIS A 42 0.46 -0.25 -10.10
N HIS A 43 0.44 1.06 -9.78
CA HIS A 43 -0.79 1.85 -9.68
C HIS A 43 -0.58 3.28 -10.19
N ARG A 44 -1.67 4.00 -10.47
CA ARG A 44 -1.62 5.33 -11.10
C ARG A 44 -1.07 6.48 -10.24
N ASN A 45 -0.64 6.21 -9.00
CA ASN A 45 -0.31 7.24 -8.00
C ASN A 45 0.99 6.93 -7.26
N GLU A 46 2.01 6.52 -8.00
CA GLU A 46 3.33 6.19 -7.43
C GLU A 46 4.17 7.44 -7.10
N GLU A 47 3.83 8.60 -7.70
CA GLU A 47 4.46 9.88 -7.39
C GLU A 47 3.76 10.64 -6.25
N GLU A 48 4.50 11.56 -5.61
CA GLU A 48 3.95 12.40 -4.56
C GLU A 48 2.86 13.32 -5.12
N THR A 49 1.66 13.27 -4.51
CA THR A 49 0.55 14.15 -4.88
C THR A 49 0.51 15.34 -3.91
N PRO A 50 0.72 16.58 -4.37
CA PRO A 50 0.58 17.77 -3.53
C PRO A 50 -0.89 17.96 -3.12
N VAL A 51 -1.13 18.17 -1.83
CA VAL A 51 -2.47 18.39 -1.28
C VAL A 51 -2.49 19.69 -0.50
N ASP A 52 -3.34 20.63 -0.92
CA ASP A 52 -3.59 21.91 -0.26
C ASP A 52 -5.08 22.29 -0.39
N GLY A 53 -5.62 23.04 0.58
CA GLY A 53 -7.03 23.43 0.60
C GLY A 53 -8.03 22.40 1.16
N PHE A 54 -7.53 21.34 1.82
CA PHE A 54 -8.34 20.23 2.36
C PHE A 54 -8.19 20.10 3.88
N GLN A 55 -8.63 21.11 4.62
CA GLN A 55 -8.44 21.21 6.08
C GLN A 55 -9.42 20.36 6.89
N GLU A 56 -10.60 20.05 6.34
CA GLU A 56 -11.63 19.27 7.02
C GLU A 56 -11.30 17.77 7.02
N PRO A 57 -11.66 17.00 8.06
CA PRO A 57 -11.40 15.57 8.14
C PRO A 57 -11.90 14.80 6.92
N GLY A 58 -11.00 14.11 6.21
CA GLY A 58 -11.33 13.33 5.02
C GLY A 58 -11.83 14.13 3.82
N SER A 59 -11.61 15.46 3.79
CA SER A 59 -12.02 16.31 2.66
C SER A 59 -11.25 16.03 1.36
N PHE A 60 -10.03 15.49 1.45
CA PHE A 60 -9.27 14.97 0.32
C PHE A 60 -9.41 13.44 0.21
N LEU A 61 -9.60 12.95 -1.01
CA LEU A 61 -9.72 11.53 -1.32
C LEU A 61 -8.75 11.16 -2.43
N GLN A 62 -7.84 10.23 -2.15
CA GLN A 62 -6.94 9.63 -3.14
C GLN A 62 -7.30 8.15 -3.32
N ASN A 63 -7.90 7.82 -4.45
CA ASN A 63 -8.13 6.43 -4.82
C ASN A 63 -6.87 5.85 -5.44
N ILE A 64 -6.43 4.69 -4.94
CA ILE A 64 -5.30 3.94 -5.50
C ILE A 64 -5.85 2.93 -6.49
N VAL A 65 -5.68 3.23 -7.78
CA VAL A 65 -6.13 2.38 -8.88
C VAL A 65 -4.94 1.58 -9.41
N TYR A 66 -4.93 0.29 -9.11
CA TYR A 66 -3.92 -0.65 -9.58
C TYR A 66 -4.16 -1.10 -11.02
N ASP A 67 -3.12 -1.58 -11.67
CA ASP A 67 -3.19 -2.17 -13.00
C ASP A 67 -3.67 -3.65 -12.99
N ALA A 68 -4.49 -4.00 -11.99
CA ALA A 68 -5.14 -5.29 -11.81
C ALA A 68 -6.46 -5.11 -11.04
N ASP A 69 -7.40 -6.04 -11.24
CA ASP A 69 -8.65 -6.09 -10.48
C ASP A 69 -8.48 -6.75 -9.10
N ALA A 70 -9.51 -6.65 -8.26
CA ALA A 70 -9.44 -7.13 -6.86
C ALA A 70 -9.18 -8.64 -6.76
N ASP A 71 -9.74 -9.44 -7.66
CA ASP A 71 -9.59 -10.90 -7.64
C ASP A 71 -8.18 -11.31 -8.09
N GLN A 72 -7.62 -10.61 -9.09
CA GLN A 72 -6.23 -10.73 -9.50
C GLN A 72 -5.24 -10.38 -8.38
N ILE A 73 -5.47 -9.26 -7.69
CA ILE A 73 -4.64 -8.81 -6.56
C ILE A 73 -4.70 -9.83 -5.42
N GLU A 74 -5.89 -10.31 -5.08
CA GLU A 74 -6.06 -11.33 -4.05
C GLU A 74 -5.33 -12.63 -4.40
N ALA A 75 -5.47 -13.12 -5.63
CA ALA A 75 -4.77 -14.31 -6.09
C ALA A 75 -3.24 -14.13 -6.07
N LEU A 76 -2.73 -12.95 -6.46
CA LEU A 76 -1.31 -12.61 -6.38
C LEU A 76 -0.80 -12.63 -4.93
N ILE A 77 -1.54 -12.03 -4.00
CA ILE A 77 -1.20 -12.02 -2.57
C ILE A 77 -1.17 -13.45 -2.02
N ASN A 78 -2.20 -14.26 -2.32
CA ASN A 78 -2.32 -15.62 -1.81
C ASN A 78 -1.23 -16.57 -2.32
N ARG A 79 -0.61 -16.28 -3.47
CA ARG A 79 0.53 -17.03 -4.00
C ARG A 79 1.89 -16.49 -3.58
N SER A 80 1.92 -15.32 -2.95
CA SER A 80 3.14 -14.67 -2.50
C SER A 80 3.48 -15.11 -1.07
N SER A 81 4.76 -15.38 -0.81
CA SER A 81 5.22 -15.71 0.55
C SER A 81 5.17 -14.50 1.48
N LYS A 82 5.35 -13.30 0.94
CA LYS A 82 5.26 -12.01 1.64
C LYS A 82 4.74 -10.96 0.66
N CYS A 83 3.96 -10.02 1.17
CA CYS A 83 3.49 -8.85 0.45
C CYS A 83 3.68 -7.61 1.33
N TRP A 84 4.07 -6.49 0.74
CA TRP A 84 4.17 -5.20 1.42
C TRP A 84 3.82 -4.08 0.45
N GLN A 85 3.33 -2.98 1.01
CA GLN A 85 3.13 -1.72 0.32
C GLN A 85 3.62 -0.59 1.23
N GLN A 86 4.21 0.44 0.63
CA GLN A 86 4.67 1.61 1.37
C GLN A 86 3.76 2.80 1.07
N LEU A 87 3.38 3.51 2.13
CA LEU A 87 2.70 4.80 2.04
C LEU A 87 3.63 5.87 2.65
N SER A 88 3.98 6.86 1.84
CA SER A 88 4.78 8.01 2.29
C SER A 88 3.88 9.21 2.50
N TYR A 89 4.16 9.99 3.54
CA TYR A 89 3.40 11.19 3.87
C TYR A 89 4.37 12.29 4.29
N ARG A 90 4.47 13.34 3.46
CA ARG A 90 5.21 14.55 3.76
C ARG A 90 4.24 15.68 4.04
N CYS A 91 4.42 16.38 5.14
CA CYS A 91 3.48 17.40 5.57
C CYS A 91 4.15 18.65 6.12
N ARG A 92 3.42 19.76 6.01
CA ARG A 92 3.64 21.00 6.74
C ARG A 92 2.29 21.46 7.29
N ASN A 93 2.19 21.64 8.61
CA ASN A 93 0.95 22.05 9.28
C ASN A 93 -0.28 21.17 8.96
N SER A 94 -0.07 19.88 8.70
CA SER A 94 -1.16 18.92 8.45
C SER A 94 -1.22 17.88 9.57
N ARG A 95 -2.44 17.47 9.94
CA ARG A 95 -2.71 16.60 11.08
C ARG A 95 -3.15 15.23 10.59
N LEU A 96 -2.43 14.18 10.97
CA LEU A 96 -2.91 12.80 10.76
C LEU A 96 -3.94 12.44 11.85
N PHE A 97 -3.53 12.58 13.10
CA PHE A 97 -4.28 12.20 14.30
C PHE A 97 -4.38 13.36 15.29
N ASN A 98 -5.34 13.26 16.20
CA ASN A 98 -5.41 14.12 17.37
C ASN A 98 -4.49 13.56 18.47
N SER A 99 -3.45 14.30 18.83
CA SER A 99 -2.61 13.96 19.99
C SER A 99 -3.17 14.59 21.28
N PRO A 100 -3.28 13.85 22.40
CA PRO A 100 -3.26 12.40 22.56
C PRO A 100 -4.69 11.83 22.58
N SER A 101 -5.06 10.98 21.61
CA SER A 101 -6.30 10.21 21.72
C SER A 101 -6.11 9.11 22.77
N GLN A 102 -6.67 9.30 23.97
CA GLN A 102 -6.72 8.24 24.97
C GLN A 102 -7.62 7.09 24.47
N SER A 103 -7.36 5.86 24.89
CA SER A 103 -8.08 4.67 24.42
C SER A 103 -9.58 4.69 24.74
N ASP A 104 -9.95 5.39 25.80
CA ASP A 104 -11.31 5.61 26.30
C ASP A 104 -12.09 6.69 25.53
N GLN A 105 -11.40 7.50 24.72
CA GLN A 105 -12.02 8.52 23.89
C GLN A 105 -12.38 7.99 22.50
N GLN A 106 -13.47 8.51 21.95
CA GLN A 106 -13.88 8.24 20.57
C GLN A 106 -12.76 8.67 19.63
N PHE A 107 -12.30 7.74 18.79
CA PHE A 107 -11.24 8.02 17.83
C PHE A 107 -11.79 8.86 16.66
N GLN A 108 -11.40 10.13 16.62
CA GLN A 108 -11.81 11.09 15.58
C GLN A 108 -10.55 11.60 14.84
N PRO A 109 -9.98 10.83 13.90
CA PRO A 109 -8.79 11.24 13.15
C PRO A 109 -9.12 12.30 12.08
N PHE A 110 -8.12 13.08 11.68
CA PHE A 110 -8.23 14.00 10.54
C PHE A 110 -7.99 13.28 9.21
N SER A 111 -7.22 12.19 9.21
CA SER A 111 -6.96 11.38 8.02
C SER A 111 -6.81 9.89 8.35
N TRP A 112 -7.11 9.04 7.39
CA TRP A 112 -7.00 7.58 7.49
C TRP A 112 -6.75 7.00 6.10
N TRP A 113 -6.11 5.83 6.04
CA TRP A 113 -6.17 4.98 4.85
C TRP A 113 -7.31 3.96 5.02
N VAL A 114 -7.81 3.45 3.90
CA VAL A 114 -8.90 2.48 3.86
C VAL A 114 -8.34 1.14 3.39
N SER A 115 -8.62 0.07 4.12
CA SER A 115 -8.15 -1.27 3.78
C SER A 115 -8.90 -1.88 2.60
N ARG A 116 -8.39 -2.99 2.08
CA ARG A 116 -9.08 -3.79 1.03
C ARG A 116 -10.49 -4.26 1.43
N HIS A 117 -10.81 -4.27 2.73
CA HIS A 117 -12.13 -4.60 3.25
C HIS A 117 -12.99 -3.36 3.54
N ASN A 118 -12.64 -2.21 2.94
CA ASN A 118 -13.33 -0.95 3.09
C ASN A 118 -13.37 -0.43 4.55
N GLN A 119 -12.40 -0.82 5.37
CA GLN A 119 -12.30 -0.39 6.76
C GLN A 119 -11.37 0.81 6.88
N LYS A 120 -11.83 1.87 7.55
CA LYS A 120 -10.97 3.00 7.94
C LYS A 120 -9.99 2.51 9.01
N MET A 121 -8.70 2.68 8.74
CA MET A 121 -7.64 2.20 9.61
C MET A 121 -7.24 3.27 10.62
N ASP A 122 -6.87 2.84 11.82
CA ASP A 122 -6.55 3.72 12.94
C ASP A 122 -5.05 3.99 13.11
N TYR A 123 -4.22 3.50 12.20
CA TYR A 123 -2.76 3.67 12.23
C TYR A 123 -2.27 4.12 10.85
N TRP A 124 -1.07 4.71 10.79
CA TRP A 124 -0.46 5.16 9.52
C TRP A 124 0.93 4.56 9.30
N GLY A 125 1.22 4.23 8.04
CA GLY A 125 2.51 3.68 7.61
C GLY A 125 2.82 2.34 8.29
N ALA A 126 4.09 2.12 8.61
CA ALA A 126 4.60 0.93 9.29
C ALA A 126 4.21 0.81 10.79
N SER A 127 3.14 1.48 11.22
CA SER A 127 2.64 1.41 12.59
C SER A 127 1.76 0.16 12.81
N ILE A 128 1.34 -0.04 14.06
CA ILE A 128 0.63 -1.25 14.52
C ILE A 128 -0.89 -0.97 14.58
N PRO A 129 -1.77 -1.90 14.15
CA PRO A 129 -3.21 -1.80 14.36
C PRO A 129 -3.59 -1.53 15.82
N GLY A 130 -4.57 -0.64 16.07
CA GLY A 130 -4.98 -0.28 17.42
C GLY A 130 -4.13 0.81 18.08
N SER A 131 -2.98 1.18 17.48
CA SER A 131 -2.04 2.10 18.10
C SER A 131 -2.48 3.56 18.09
N ARG A 132 -3.39 3.95 17.19
CA ARG A 132 -3.81 5.35 16.98
C ARG A 132 -2.64 6.30 16.69
N LYS A 133 -1.55 5.78 16.10
CA LYS A 133 -0.26 6.45 15.93
C LYS A 133 0.41 6.15 14.58
N CYS A 134 1.24 7.08 14.10
CA CYS A 134 2.19 6.83 13.02
C CYS A 134 3.39 6.06 13.55
N TYR A 135 4.21 5.49 12.67
CA TYR A 135 5.47 4.85 13.07
C TYR A 135 6.35 5.79 13.91
N CYS A 136 6.51 7.04 13.47
CA CYS A 136 7.16 8.13 14.21
C CYS A 136 6.63 8.32 15.64
N GLY A 137 5.31 8.31 15.80
CA GLY A 137 4.63 8.53 17.08
C GLY A 137 4.67 7.32 18.03
N ILE A 138 5.11 6.16 17.54
CA ILE A 138 5.47 4.98 18.34
C ILE A 138 6.94 5.03 18.73
N MET A 139 7.83 5.33 17.77
CA MET A 139 9.28 5.35 17.99
C MET A 139 9.74 6.57 18.80
N GLY A 140 8.98 7.66 18.79
CA GLY A 140 9.38 8.93 19.43
C GLY A 140 10.41 9.72 18.61
N GLU A 141 10.42 9.53 17.30
CA GLU A 141 11.31 10.18 16.32
C GLU A 141 10.57 11.23 15.49
#